data_AF-A0A2K0XPD2-F1
#
_entry.id   AF-A0A2K0XPD2-F1
#
_cell.length_a   1.000
_cell.length_b   1.000
_cell.length_c   1.000
_cell.angle_alpha   90.00
_cell.angle_beta   90.00
_cell.angle_gamma   90.00
#
_symmetry.space_group_name_H-M   'P 1'
#
loop_
_entity.id
_entity.type
_entity.pdbx_description
1 polymer ?
#
loop_
_entity_poly.entity_id
_entity_poly.type
_entity_poly.pdbx_seq_one_letter_code
_entity_poly.pdbx_strand_id
1 'polypeptide(L)'
;MNEITDDILKGASNNKKKVVKTTAQLPIFRDSSNLLFLLMKRMYHVPGKMVRTIDTAIHHADEIATAIAMANEFRGEERAYYLSVAIANIHVLNNMLSSFQIIGVASKKGRADGHLGDGGTKTPCGFSKGEVKDMKKLTLRILAQAIGWRDSVSRQGQAAQRKEGEV
;
A
#
# COMPACT_ATOMS: atom_id res chain seq x y z
N MET A 1 -40.79 -12.89 -37.35
CA MET A 1 -39.62 -12.05 -36.99
C MET A 1 -39.95 -11.43 -35.64
N ASN A 2 -39.32 -11.88 -34.56
CA ASN A 2 -39.53 -11.29 -33.24
C ASN A 2 -38.56 -10.12 -33.08
N GLU A 3 -39.09 -8.91 -33.17
CA GLU A 3 -38.36 -7.69 -32.89
C GLU A 3 -37.98 -7.68 -31.40
N ILE A 4 -36.67 -7.74 -31.13
CA ILE A 4 -36.14 -7.54 -29.79
C ILE A 4 -36.36 -6.07 -29.46
N THR A 5 -37.32 -5.78 -28.59
CA THR A 5 -37.66 -4.42 -28.17
C THR A 5 -36.52 -3.79 -27.36
N ASP A 6 -36.32 -2.47 -27.52
CA ASP A 6 -35.27 -1.67 -26.88
C ASP A 6 -35.23 -1.80 -25.34
N ASP A 7 -36.34 -2.19 -24.72
CA ASP A 7 -36.42 -2.44 -23.28
C ASP A 7 -35.62 -3.68 -22.83
N ILE A 8 -35.51 -4.71 -23.68
CA ILE A 8 -34.66 -5.89 -23.42
C ILE A 8 -33.19 -5.49 -23.48
N LEU A 9 -32.82 -4.62 -24.42
CA LEU A 9 -31.45 -4.09 -24.55
C LEU A 9 -31.07 -3.16 -23.38
N LYS A 10 -32.00 -2.33 -22.89
CA LYS A 10 -31.81 -1.51 -21.67
C LYS A 10 -31.72 -2.35 -20.40
N GLY A 11 -32.53 -3.41 -20.28
CA GLY A 11 -32.43 -4.36 -19.17
C GLY A 11 -31.09 -5.11 -19.15
N ALA A 12 -30.59 -5.51 -20.32
CA ALA A 12 -29.30 -6.18 -20.47
C ALA A 12 -28.10 -5.26 -20.18
N SER A 13 -28.17 -3.95 -20.50
CA SER A 13 -27.07 -3.02 -20.20
C SER A 13 -26.92 -2.74 -18.70
N ASN A 14 -28.01 -2.76 -17.94
CA ASN A 14 -28.02 -2.58 -16.49
C ASN A 14 -27.56 -3.85 -15.73
N ASN A 15 -27.61 -5.01 -16.38
CA ASN A 15 -27.18 -6.30 -15.86
C ASN A 15 -25.77 -6.71 -16.31
N LYS A 16 -24.91 -5.76 -16.70
CA LYS A 16 -23.46 -6.01 -16.70
C LYS A 16 -23.05 -6.25 -15.25
N LYS A 17 -23.10 -7.53 -14.82
CA LYS A 17 -22.53 -8.00 -13.56
C LYS A 17 -21.18 -7.32 -13.42
N LYS A 18 -21.05 -6.38 -12.48
CA LYS A 18 -19.78 -5.73 -12.17
C LYS A 18 -18.79 -6.86 -11.95
N VAL A 19 -17.88 -7.07 -12.90
CA VAL A 19 -16.89 -8.12 -12.80
C VAL A 19 -16.13 -7.87 -11.50
N VAL A 20 -16.26 -8.81 -10.56
CA VAL A 20 -15.54 -8.73 -9.30
C VAL A 20 -14.07 -8.87 -9.67
N LYS A 21 -13.33 -7.76 -9.56
CA LYS A 21 -11.89 -7.77 -9.81
C LYS A 21 -11.25 -8.69 -8.79
N THR A 22 -10.37 -9.58 -9.24
CA THR A 22 -9.56 -10.36 -8.31
C THR A 22 -8.63 -9.43 -7.53
N THR A 23 -8.19 -9.82 -6.33
CA THR A 23 -7.31 -9.00 -5.49
C THR A 23 -6.06 -8.53 -6.26
N ALA A 24 -5.46 -9.41 -7.06
CA ALA A 24 -4.31 -9.11 -7.92
C ALA A 24 -4.60 -8.09 -9.05
N GLN A 25 -5.87 -7.85 -9.38
CA GLN A 25 -6.29 -6.83 -10.35
C GLN A 25 -6.52 -5.45 -9.70
N LEU A 26 -6.51 -5.35 -8.38
CA LEU A 26 -6.63 -4.08 -7.68
C LEU A 26 -5.32 -3.29 -7.76
N PRO A 27 -5.33 -2.03 -8.25
CA PRO A 27 -4.14 -1.19 -8.29
C PRO A 27 -3.48 -1.02 -6.91
N ILE A 28 -4.30 -0.82 -5.87
CA ILE A 28 -3.83 -0.68 -4.49
C ILE A 28 -3.08 -1.93 -4.00
N PHE A 29 -3.55 -3.13 -4.37
CA PHE A 29 -2.87 -4.38 -3.99
C PHE A 29 -1.53 -4.52 -4.71
N ARG A 30 -1.47 -4.22 -6.02
CA ARG A 30 -0.23 -4.24 -6.79
C ARG A 30 0.81 -3.26 -6.24
N ASP A 31 0.38 -2.04 -5.90
CA ASP A 31 1.24 -1.03 -5.29
C ASP A 31 1.79 -1.53 -3.94
N SER A 32 0.97 -2.18 -3.12
CA SER A 32 1.40 -2.77 -1.84
C SER A 32 2.37 -3.93 -2.00
N SER A 33 2.12 -4.85 -2.94
CA SER A 33 3.06 -5.95 -3.24
C SER A 33 4.40 -5.43 -3.77
N ASN A 34 4.37 -4.37 -4.59
CA ASN A 34 5.60 -3.72 -5.06
C ASN A 34 6.38 -3.08 -3.91
N LEU A 35 5.69 -2.46 -2.94
CA LEU A 35 6.34 -1.90 -1.75
C LEU A 35 7.03 -2.99 -0.91
N LEU A 36 6.34 -4.10 -0.67
CA LEU A 36 6.90 -5.26 0.02
C LEU A 36 8.15 -5.79 -0.69
N PHE A 37 8.06 -5.98 -2.01
CA PHE A 37 9.19 -6.43 -2.83
C PHE A 37 10.42 -5.50 -2.70
N LEU A 38 10.21 -4.17 -2.75
CA LEU A 38 11.31 -3.20 -2.62
C LEU A 38 12.02 -3.30 -1.25
N LEU A 39 11.26 -3.53 -0.18
CA LEU A 39 11.81 -3.70 1.17
C LEU A 39 12.56 -5.04 1.31
N MET A 40 11.98 -6.14 0.84
CA MET A 40 12.61 -7.47 0.87
C MET A 40 13.92 -7.51 0.07
N LYS A 41 13.96 -6.89 -1.11
CA LYS A 41 15.19 -6.78 -1.92
C LYS A 41 16.34 -6.14 -1.14
N ARG A 42 16.03 -5.27 -0.18
CA ARG A 42 17.02 -4.53 0.61
C ARG A 42 17.47 -5.27 1.87
N MET A 43 16.75 -6.28 2.34
CA MET A 43 17.10 -7.08 3.54
C MET A 43 18.54 -7.61 3.51
N TYR A 44 19.00 -8.11 2.36
CA TYR A 44 20.36 -8.68 2.22
C TYR A 44 21.48 -7.64 2.11
N HIS A 45 21.14 -6.36 1.93
CA HIS A 45 22.10 -5.28 1.62
C HIS A 45 22.28 -4.28 2.76
N VAL A 46 21.60 -4.50 3.88
CA VAL A 46 21.56 -3.53 4.98
C VAL A 46 22.58 -3.87 6.05
N PRO A 47 23.09 -2.86 6.79
CA PRO A 47 23.98 -3.12 7.92
C PRO A 47 23.30 -4.07 8.91
N GLY A 48 24.07 -4.98 9.53
CA GLY A 48 23.55 -5.92 10.53
C GLY A 48 22.72 -5.25 11.64
N LYS A 49 23.11 -4.04 12.06
CA LYS A 49 22.39 -3.23 13.07
C LYS A 49 20.99 -2.77 12.64
N MET A 50 20.69 -2.76 11.33
CA MET A 50 19.40 -2.35 10.76
C MET A 50 18.50 -3.54 10.40
N VAL A 51 18.99 -4.77 10.48
CA VAL A 51 18.25 -5.98 10.07
C VAL A 51 16.89 -6.04 10.76
N ARG A 52 16.85 -5.86 12.09
CA ARG A 52 15.59 -5.86 12.86
C ARG A 52 14.64 -4.76 12.41
N THR A 53 15.13 -3.55 12.13
CA THR A 53 14.26 -2.44 11.71
C THR A 53 13.67 -2.68 10.33
N ILE A 54 14.42 -3.32 9.43
CA ILE A 54 13.94 -3.63 8.08
C ILE A 54 13.00 -4.83 8.09
N ASP A 55 13.27 -5.82 8.92
CA ASP A 55 12.35 -6.93 9.18
C ASP A 55 11.00 -6.42 9.69
N THR A 56 11.00 -5.49 10.65
CA THR A 56 9.76 -4.82 11.10
C THR A 56 9.08 -4.02 9.98
N ALA A 57 9.84 -3.36 9.10
CA ALA A 57 9.26 -2.63 7.96
C ALA A 57 8.62 -3.58 6.93
N ILE A 58 9.26 -4.73 6.69
CA ILE A 58 8.75 -5.81 5.82
C ILE A 58 7.45 -6.35 6.42
N HIS A 59 7.41 -6.62 7.72
CA HIS A 59 6.20 -7.07 8.41
C HIS A 59 5.05 -6.07 8.22
N HIS A 60 5.27 -4.77 8.43
CA HIS A 60 4.22 -3.77 8.17
C HIS A 60 3.79 -3.71 6.70
N ALA A 61 4.71 -3.89 5.75
CA ALA A 61 4.37 -3.93 4.33
C ALA A 61 3.54 -5.17 3.95
N ASP A 62 3.83 -6.32 4.57
CA ASP A 62 3.06 -7.55 4.41
C ASP A 62 1.64 -7.42 5.00
N GLU A 63 1.53 -6.87 6.21
CA GLU A 63 0.23 -6.56 6.85
C GLU A 63 -0.63 -5.62 6.00
N ILE A 64 -0.03 -4.65 5.30
CA ILE A 64 -0.76 -3.78 4.36
C ILE A 64 -1.35 -4.60 3.21
N ALA A 65 -0.55 -5.48 2.59
CA ALA A 65 -1.00 -6.31 1.48
C ALA A 65 -2.11 -7.29 1.91
N THR A 66 -1.92 -7.95 3.05
CA THR A 66 -2.89 -8.86 3.66
C THR A 66 -4.19 -8.14 4.00
N ALA A 67 -4.13 -6.99 4.67
CA ALA A 67 -5.32 -6.22 5.00
C ALA A 67 -6.09 -5.75 3.74
N ILE A 68 -5.40 -5.36 2.67
CA ILE A 68 -6.03 -5.02 1.38
C ILE A 68 -6.72 -6.24 0.76
N ALA A 69 -6.09 -7.42 0.82
CA ALA A 69 -6.69 -8.65 0.34
C ALA A 69 -7.98 -8.97 1.11
N MET A 70 -7.93 -8.91 2.45
CA MET A 70 -9.10 -9.14 3.30
C MET A 70 -10.21 -8.10 3.03
N ALA A 71 -9.85 -6.82 2.86
CA ALA A 71 -10.82 -5.79 2.50
C ALA A 71 -11.53 -6.07 1.15
N ASN A 72 -10.87 -6.76 0.22
CA ASN A 72 -11.50 -7.16 -1.03
C ASN A 72 -12.52 -8.29 -0.82
N GLU A 73 -12.19 -9.28 0.00
CA GLU A 73 -13.05 -10.44 0.29
C GLU A 73 -14.30 -10.06 1.10
N PHE A 74 -14.14 -9.20 2.12
CA PHE A 74 -15.24 -8.79 2.99
C PHE A 74 -16.04 -7.60 2.43
N ARG A 75 -17.20 -7.33 3.04
CA ARG A 75 -18.10 -6.21 2.70
C ARG A 75 -18.48 -5.42 3.97
N GLY A 76 -19.12 -4.27 3.77
CA GLY A 76 -19.65 -3.48 4.89
C GLY A 76 -18.58 -3.05 5.90
N GLU A 77 -18.89 -3.19 7.19
CA GLU A 77 -18.03 -2.76 8.29
C GLU A 77 -16.71 -3.53 8.36
N GLU A 78 -16.70 -4.83 8.09
CA GLU A 78 -15.48 -5.65 8.08
C GLU A 78 -14.49 -5.15 7.03
N ARG A 79 -14.97 -4.78 5.84
CA ARG A 79 -14.13 -4.14 4.83
C ARG A 79 -13.54 -2.82 5.34
N ALA A 80 -14.34 -1.98 5.99
CA ALA A 80 -13.88 -0.71 6.53
C ALA A 80 -12.85 -0.91 7.66
N TYR A 81 -13.00 -1.97 8.47
CA TYR A 81 -12.04 -2.38 9.48
C TYR A 81 -10.68 -2.73 8.86
N TYR A 82 -10.65 -3.64 7.88
CA TYR A 82 -9.38 -4.03 7.24
C TYR A 82 -8.72 -2.86 6.49
N LEU A 83 -9.49 -1.96 5.88
CA LEU A 83 -8.93 -0.73 5.29
C LEU A 83 -8.33 0.19 6.37
N SER A 84 -8.89 0.23 7.57
CA SER A 84 -8.34 0.99 8.69
C SER A 84 -7.05 0.36 9.23
N VAL A 85 -6.97 -0.98 9.28
CA VAL A 85 -5.74 -1.71 9.61
C VAL A 85 -4.64 -1.42 8.58
N ALA A 86 -4.96 -1.41 7.29
CA ALA A 86 -4.02 -1.05 6.24
C ALA A 86 -3.51 0.39 6.42
N ILE A 87 -4.41 1.35 6.68
CA ILE A 87 -4.06 2.77 6.92
C ILE A 87 -3.12 2.92 8.13
N ALA A 88 -3.40 2.23 9.24
CA ALA A 88 -2.55 2.26 10.42
C ALA A 88 -1.13 1.78 10.13
N ASN A 89 -0.99 0.62 9.46
CA ASN A 89 0.31 0.08 9.06
C ASN A 89 1.05 1.00 8.07
N ILE A 90 0.32 1.66 7.15
CA ILE A 90 0.89 2.64 6.22
C ILE A 90 1.52 3.82 6.97
N HIS A 91 0.86 4.33 8.01
CA HIS A 91 1.42 5.43 8.82
C HIS A 91 2.69 5.01 9.55
N VAL A 92 2.68 3.83 10.17
CA VAL A 92 3.87 3.27 10.85
C VAL A 92 5.02 3.11 9.86
N LEU A 93 4.77 2.50 8.71
CA LEU A 93 5.78 2.27 7.68
C LEU A 93 6.34 3.59 7.12
N ASN A 94 5.49 4.59 6.88
CA ASN A 94 5.94 5.92 6.42
C ASN A 94 6.86 6.61 7.43
N ASN A 95 6.61 6.44 8.73
CA ASN A 95 7.49 6.93 9.79
C ASN A 95 8.84 6.19 9.77
N MET A 96 8.83 4.87 9.61
CA MET A 96 10.06 4.06 9.49
C MET A 96 10.90 4.45 8.27
N LEU A 97 10.25 4.65 7.11
CA LEU A 97 10.92 5.12 5.89
C LEU A 97 11.58 6.50 6.09
N SER A 98 10.94 7.38 6.87
CA SER A 98 11.53 8.68 7.23
C SER A 98 12.81 8.51 8.07
N SER A 99 12.81 7.56 9.01
CA SER A 99 14.01 7.20 9.78
C SER A 99 15.12 6.60 8.89
N PHE A 100 14.78 5.75 7.92
CA PHE A 100 15.75 5.24 6.95
C PHE A 100 16.41 6.34 6.12
N GLN A 101 15.65 7.39 5.77
CA GLN A 101 16.20 8.54 5.07
C GLN A 101 17.25 9.27 5.94
N ILE A 102 16.97 9.47 7.23
CA ILE A 102 17.89 10.14 8.17
C ILE A 102 19.15 9.30 8.36
N ILE A 103 19.02 7.99 8.58
CA ILE A 103 20.15 7.07 8.79
C ILE A 103 21.00 6.98 7.51
N GLY A 104 20.36 6.85 6.34
CA GLY A 104 21.06 6.81 5.05
C GLY A 104 21.80 8.11 4.71
N VAL A 105 21.28 9.26 5.15
CA VAL A 105 21.96 10.56 5.04
C VAL A 105 23.11 10.69 6.05
N ALA A 106 22.95 10.18 7.28
CA ALA A 106 24.01 10.17 8.29
C ALA A 106 25.21 9.31 7.88
N SER A 107 24.96 8.14 7.25
CA SER A 107 26.00 7.25 6.69
C SER A 107 26.86 7.93 5.62
N LYS A 108 26.33 8.92 4.89
CA LYS A 108 27.12 9.70 3.92
C LYS A 108 27.96 10.80 4.56
N LYS A 109 27.51 11.38 5.68
CA LYS A 109 28.19 12.51 6.33
C LYS A 109 29.43 12.09 7.12
N GLY A 110 29.41 10.90 7.75
CA GLY A 110 30.56 10.33 8.45
C GLY A 110 31.77 9.93 7.59
N ARG A 111 31.68 10.09 6.25
CA ARG A 111 32.81 9.89 5.32
C ARG A 111 33.53 11.19 4.93
N ALA A 112 32.98 12.35 5.25
CA ALA A 112 33.59 13.64 4.90
C ALA A 112 34.75 14.04 5.83
N ASP A 113 34.81 13.48 7.05
CA ASP A 113 35.76 13.88 8.09
C ASP A 113 36.90 12.87 8.34
N GLY A 114 37.11 11.91 7.44
CA GLY A 114 38.13 10.86 7.60
C GLY A 114 38.93 10.62 6.32
N HIS A 115 39.98 11.42 6.10
CA HIS A 115 40.92 11.22 5.01
C HIS A 115 42.15 10.46 5.51
N LEU A 116 42.07 9.13 5.55
CA LEU A 116 43.21 8.23 5.31
C LEU A 116 42.71 7.05 4.49
N GLY A 117 43.51 6.70 3.48
CA GLY A 117 43.11 5.99 2.26
C GLY A 117 42.43 4.64 2.45
N ASP A 118 41.51 4.32 1.56
CA ASP A 118 41.52 3.06 0.82
C ASP A 118 40.60 3.17 -0.42
N GLY A 119 41.10 2.72 -1.56
CA GLY A 119 40.53 2.84 -2.89
C GLY A 119 39.41 1.85 -3.15
N GLY A 120 38.30 1.97 -2.42
CA GLY A 120 37.08 1.22 -2.68
C GLY A 120 35.87 2.11 -2.53
N THR A 121 35.19 2.44 -3.64
CA THR A 121 33.85 3.04 -3.64
C THR A 121 32.86 2.05 -3.02
N LYS A 122 32.90 1.88 -1.69
CA LYS A 122 31.94 1.06 -0.95
C LYS A 122 30.60 1.78 -1.04
N THR A 123 29.70 1.22 -1.83
CA THR A 123 28.29 1.59 -1.96
C THR A 123 27.73 1.95 -0.57
N PRO A 124 26.98 3.06 -0.42
CA PRO A 124 26.46 3.45 0.89
C PRO A 124 25.68 2.29 1.50
N CYS A 125 26.04 1.92 2.72
CA CYS A 125 25.36 0.87 3.46
C CYS A 125 23.98 1.40 3.87
N GLY A 126 22.91 0.81 3.33
CA GLY A 126 21.52 1.21 3.57
C GLY A 126 20.74 1.61 2.31
N PHE A 127 19.62 2.31 2.50
CA PHE A 127 18.78 2.78 1.40
C PHE A 127 19.33 4.06 0.78
N SER A 128 19.31 4.18 -0.55
CA SER A 128 19.60 5.46 -1.19
C SER A 128 18.45 6.45 -0.99
N LYS A 129 18.76 7.76 -1.01
CA LYS A 129 17.74 8.82 -0.89
C LYS A 129 16.66 8.72 -1.96
N GLY A 130 17.02 8.30 -3.18
CA GLY A 130 16.08 8.08 -4.29
C GLY A 130 15.09 6.95 -3.98
N GLU A 131 15.60 5.80 -3.53
CA GLU A 131 14.76 4.66 -3.19
C GLU A 131 13.80 4.92 -2.04
N VAL A 132 14.27 5.59 -0.98
CA VAL A 132 13.38 5.97 0.12
C VAL A 132 12.31 6.93 -0.36
N LYS A 133 12.66 7.88 -1.23
CA LYS A 133 11.69 8.82 -1.82
C LYS A 133 10.64 8.06 -2.66
N ASP A 134 11.06 7.08 -3.46
CA ASP A 134 10.18 6.29 -4.31
C ASP A 134 9.26 5.39 -3.46
N MET A 135 9.80 4.73 -2.43
CA MET A 135 9.00 3.96 -1.48
C MET A 135 7.98 4.85 -0.77
N LYS A 136 8.37 6.04 -0.29
CA LYS A 136 7.41 6.97 0.35
C LYS A 136 6.33 7.44 -0.62
N LYS A 137 6.68 7.71 -1.89
CA LYS A 137 5.70 8.07 -2.92
C LYS A 137 4.70 6.94 -3.15
N LEU A 138 5.17 5.70 -3.18
CA LEU A 138 4.33 4.51 -3.29
C LEU A 138 3.44 4.35 -2.05
N THR A 139 4.00 4.49 -0.84
CA THR A 139 3.26 4.46 0.44
C THR A 139 2.13 5.48 0.48
N LEU A 140 2.38 6.73 0.06
CA LEU A 140 1.35 7.78 0.00
C LEU A 140 0.28 7.50 -1.05
N ARG A 141 0.64 6.89 -2.18
CA ARG A 141 -0.33 6.45 -3.18
C ARG A 141 -1.24 5.36 -2.65
N ILE A 142 -0.69 4.38 -1.93
CA ILE A 142 -1.47 3.32 -1.27
C ILE A 142 -2.40 3.95 -0.23
N LEU A 143 -1.90 4.89 0.58
CA LEU A 143 -2.69 5.61 1.58
C LEU A 143 -3.92 6.29 0.96
N ALA A 144 -3.71 7.06 -0.13
CA ALA A 144 -4.79 7.77 -0.80
C ALA A 144 -5.86 6.81 -1.34
N GLN A 145 -5.44 5.67 -1.91
CA GLN A 145 -6.34 4.63 -2.39
C GLN A 145 -7.11 3.97 -1.23
N ALA A 146 -6.45 3.67 -0.12
CA ALA A 146 -7.07 3.05 1.06
C ALA A 146 -8.13 3.96 1.70
N ILE A 147 -7.80 5.25 1.88
CA ILE A 147 -8.74 6.25 2.41
C ILE A 147 -9.93 6.41 1.48
N GLY A 148 -9.68 6.61 0.17
CA GLY A 148 -10.75 6.78 -0.81
C GLY A 148 -11.69 5.57 -0.87
N TRP A 149 -11.14 4.36 -0.74
CA TRP A 149 -11.93 3.14 -0.68
C TRP A 149 -12.73 3.06 0.62
N ARG A 150 -12.12 3.31 1.78
CA ARG A 150 -12.79 3.26 3.08
C ARG A 150 -13.95 4.25 3.14
N ASP A 151 -13.72 5.49 2.71
CA ASP A 151 -14.74 6.53 2.72
C ASP A 151 -15.89 6.18 1.75
N SER A 152 -15.59 5.52 0.62
CA SER A 152 -16.63 4.98 -0.27
C SER A 152 -17.47 3.89 0.41
N VAL A 153 -16.87 3.04 1.24
CA VAL A 153 -17.57 1.98 1.97
C VAL A 153 -18.46 2.58 3.05
N SER A 154 -17.96 3.56 3.82
CA SER A 154 -18.75 4.26 4.84
C SER A 154 -19.96 4.97 4.25
N ARG A 155 -19.82 5.62 3.09
CA ARG A 155 -20.95 6.25 2.38
C ARG A 155 -21.99 5.23 1.91
N GLN A 156 -21.57 4.05 1.46
CA GLN A 156 -22.49 2.97 1.08
C GLN A 156 -23.26 2.44 2.28
N GLY A 157 -22.61 2.28 3.44
CA GLY A 157 -23.27 1.89 4.69
C GLY A 157 -24.36 2.88 5.11
N GLN A 158 -24.06 4.19 5.10
CA GLN A 158 -25.04 5.23 5.45
C GLN A 158 -26.25 5.28 4.50
N ALA A 159 -26.01 5.07 3.19
CA ALA A 159 -27.08 5.05 2.21
C ALA A 159 -28.00 3.82 2.36
N ALA A 160 -27.46 2.67 2.78
CA ALA A 160 -28.24 1.48 3.06
C ALA A 160 -29.14 1.66 4.30
N GLN A 161 -28.58 2.19 5.39
CA GLN A 161 -29.33 2.43 6.63
C GLN A 161 -30.49 3.44 6.45
N ARG A 162 -30.30 4.49 5.63
CA ARG A 162 -31.38 5.45 5.34
C ARG A 162 -32.57 4.81 4.62
N LYS A 163 -32.32 3.82 3.75
CA LYS A 163 -33.40 3.12 3.03
C LYS A 163 -34.17 2.14 3.91
N GLU A 164 -33.53 1.59 4.95
CA GLU A 164 -34.20 0.69 5.90
C GLU A 164 -35.06 1.45 6.92
N GLY A 165 -34.76 2.72 7.21
CA GLY A 165 -35.54 3.57 8.12
C GLY A 165 -36.72 4.31 7.49
N GLU A 166 -36.96 4.17 6.18
CA GLU A 166 -38.08 4.77 5.45
C GLU A 166 -39.26 3.79 5.24
N VAL A 167 -39.26 2.64 5.94
CA VAL A 167 -40.32 1.61 5.88
C VAL A 167 -41.24 1.67 7.09
#